data_AF-A0A5N4WEY8-F1
#
_entry.id   AF-A0A5N4WEY8-F1
#
_cell.length_a   1.000
_cell.length_b   1.000
_cell.length_c   1.000
_cell.angle_alpha   90.00
_cell.angle_beta   90.00
_cell.angle_gamma   90.00
#
_symmetry.space_group_name_H-M   'P 1'
#
loop_
_entity.id
_entity.type
_entity.pdbx_description
1 polymer ?
#
loop_
_entity_poly.entity_id
_entity_poly.type
_entity_poly.pdbx_seq_one_letter_code
_entity_poly.pdbx_strand_id
1 'polypeptide(L)' 'MKTTVKYVVLKSKDYQLGTPLFEEELDVDGQYFDQIPLVIHFQNRDFKVKSKELQRKQIQDDFEESQTILVKVIAQ' A
#
# COMPACT_ATOMS: atom_id res chain seq x y z
N MET A 1 -4.97 13.91 -8.46
CA MET A 1 -3.78 13.76 -7.59
C MET A 1 -3.47 12.28 -7.60
N LYS A 2 -2.30 11.88 -8.10
CA LYS A 2 -2.00 10.46 -8.32
C LYS A 2 -1.60 9.81 -6.99
N THR A 3 -2.33 8.77 -6.58
CA THR A 3 -2.02 8.01 -5.36
C THR A 3 -1.57 6.60 -5.73
N THR A 4 -0.34 6.27 -5.38
CA THR A 4 0.20 4.91 -5.50
C THR A 4 -0.02 4.16 -4.21
N VAL A 5 -0.61 2.97 -4.25
CA VAL A 5 -0.84 2.12 -3.08
C VAL A 5 -0.01 0.87 -3.22
N LYS A 6 0.84 0.61 -2.23
CA LYS A 6 1.81 -0.48 -2.26
C LYS A 6 1.58 -1.42 -1.09
N TYR A 7 1.30 -2.69 -1.38
CA TYR A 7 1.08 -3.72 -0.37
C TYR A 7 2.35 -4.54 -0.18
N VAL A 8 2.88 -4.59 1.05
CA VAL A 8 4.15 -5.25 1.39
C VAL A 8 3.96 -6.27 2.51
N VAL A 9 4.54 -7.46 2.34
CA VAL A 9 4.47 -8.51 3.37
C VAL A 9 5.56 -8.32 4.41
N LEU A 10 5.15 -8.28 5.68
CA LEU A 10 6.06 -8.21 6.82
C LEU A 10 6.62 -9.56 7.24
N LYS A 11 5.94 -10.68 6.95
CA LYS A 11 6.48 -12.02 7.18
C LYS A 11 5.50 -13.03 6.60
N SER A 12 5.99 -13.96 5.81
CA SER A 12 5.26 -15.19 5.50
C SER A 12 6.27 -16.32 5.31
N LYS A 13 5.84 -17.57 5.47
CA LYS A 13 6.67 -18.73 5.08
C LYS A 13 6.90 -18.76 3.57
N ASP A 14 5.97 -18.19 2.80
CA ASP A 14 5.95 -18.23 1.35
C ASP A 14 6.43 -16.94 0.67
N TYR A 15 6.69 -15.87 1.44
CA TYR A 15 7.15 -14.57 0.91
C TYR A 15 8.33 -14.06 1.72
N GLN A 16 9.35 -13.54 1.04
CA GLN A 16 10.47 -12.89 1.71
C GLN A 16 9.99 -11.59 2.39
N LEU A 17 10.56 -11.30 3.56
CA LEU A 17 10.31 -10.06 4.30
C LEU A 17 10.61 -8.86 3.40
N GLY A 18 9.65 -7.93 3.29
CA GLY A 18 9.82 -6.72 2.49
C GLY A 18 9.52 -6.90 1.00
N THR A 19 9.11 -8.09 0.55
CA THR A 19 8.63 -8.29 -0.82
C THR A 19 7.27 -7.60 -1.01
N PRO A 20 7.12 -6.75 -2.04
CA PRO A 20 5.81 -6.22 -2.42
C PRO A 20 4.94 -7.35 -2.96
N LEU A 21 3.70 -7.47 -2.45
CA LEU A 21 2.70 -8.38 -2.99
C LEU A 21 2.21 -7.89 -4.35
N PHE A 22 1.79 -6.63 -4.38
CA PHE A 22 1.38 -5.90 -5.56
C PHE A 22 1.39 -4.40 -5.27
N GLU A 23 1.37 -3.62 -6.35
CA GLU A 23 1.30 -2.17 -6.35
C GLU A 23 0.19 -1.76 -7.32
N GLU A 24 -0.66 -0.82 -6.90
CA GLU A 24 -1.70 -0.25 -7.74
C GLU A 24 -1.56 1.26 -7.79
N GLU A 25 -1.76 1.84 -8.97
CA GLU A 25 -1.88 3.28 -9.14
C GLU A 25 -3.36 3.63 -9.26
N LEU A 26 -3.83 4.49 -8.36
CA LEU A 26 -5.21 4.92 -8.31
C LEU A 26 -5.29 6.45 -8.48
N ASP A 27 -6.27 6.92 -9.24
CA ASP A 27 -6.64 8.34 -9.29
C ASP A 27 -7.63 8.65 -8.16
N VAL A 28 -7.14 8.48 -6.94
CA VAL A 28 -7.89 8.73 -5.70
C VAL A 28 -7.11 9.68 -4.81
N ASP A 29 -7.82 10.45 -3.99
CA ASP A 29 -7.21 11.35 -3.02
C ASP A 29 -6.82 10.62 -1.73
N GLY A 30 -6.43 11.38 -0.70
CA GLY A 30 -6.06 10.83 0.61
C GLY A 30 -7.17 10.06 1.33
N GLN A 31 -8.44 10.16 0.92
CA GLN A 31 -9.56 9.46 1.57
C GLN A 31 -9.48 7.95 1.40
N TYR A 32 -8.76 7.47 0.39
CA TYR A 32 -8.56 6.03 0.18
C TYR A 32 -7.83 5.35 1.35
N PHE A 33 -7.03 6.10 2.12
CA PHE A 33 -6.31 5.57 3.28
C PHE A 33 -7.25 4.90 4.30
N ASP A 34 -8.40 5.54 4.56
CA ASP A 34 -9.41 5.06 5.49
C ASP A 34 -10.26 3.92 4.90
N GLN A 35 -10.33 3.83 3.57
CA GLN A 35 -11.09 2.82 2.84
C GLN A 35 -10.35 1.47 2.69
N ILE A 36 -9.02 1.45 2.91
CA ILE A 36 -8.25 0.20 2.81
C ILE A 36 -8.78 -0.82 3.82
N PRO A 37 -9.21 -2.02 3.37
CA PRO A 37 -9.84 -3.02 4.23
C PRO A 37 -8.85 -3.62 5.23
N LEU A 38 -9.37 -4.23 6.30
CA LEU A 38 -8.54 -4.89 7.32
C LEU A 38 -7.93 -6.22 6.82
N VAL A 39 -8.54 -6.82 5.80
CA VAL A 39 -8.11 -8.07 5.16
C VAL A 39 -8.07 -7.85 3.66
N ILE A 40 -6.97 -8.26 3.02
CA ILE A 40 -6.74 -8.19 1.59
C ILE A 40 -6.73 -9.62 1.05
N HIS A 41 -7.52 -9.87 0.02
CA HIS A 41 -7.57 -11.16 -0.68
C HIS A 41 -6.67 -11.10 -1.90
N PHE A 42 -5.60 -11.89 -1.94
CA PHE A 42 -4.66 -11.91 -3.06
C PHE A 42 -4.17 -13.33 -3.33
N GLN A 43 -4.21 -13.76 -4.60
CA GLN A 43 -3.81 -15.11 -5.02
C GLN A 43 -4.41 -16.24 -4.17
N ASN A 44 -5.72 -16.15 -3.89
CA ASN A 44 -6.46 -17.13 -3.09
C ASN A 44 -5.95 -17.28 -1.65
N ARG A 45 -5.36 -16.22 -1.10
CA ARG A 45 -4.88 -16.12 0.28
C ARG A 45 -5.32 -14.81 0.92
N ASP A 46 -5.46 -14.87 2.24
CA ASP A 46 -5.89 -13.73 3.04
C ASP A 46 -4.70 -13.10 3.74
N PHE A 47 -4.60 -11.79 3.62
CA PHE A 47 -3.56 -10.99 4.24
C PHE A 47 -4.18 -9.98 5.18
N LYS A 48 -3.84 -10.06 6.46
CA LYS A 48 -4.30 -9.10 7.46
C LYS A 48 -3.44 -7.85 7.44
N VAL A 49 -4.06 -6.68 7.30
CA VAL A 49 -3.37 -5.39 7.41
C VAL A 49 -2.88 -5.19 8.84
N LYS A 50 -1.58 -4.88 8.97
CA LYS A 50 -0.94 -4.55 10.25
C LYS A 50 -0.78 -3.07 10.46
N SER A 51 -0.34 -2.37 9.42
CA SER A 51 -0.17 -0.92 9.47
C SER A 51 -0.31 -0.32 8.08
N LYS A 52 -0.65 0.96 8.05
CA LYS A 52 -0.76 1.78 6.84
C LYS A 52 0.00 3.07 7.07
N GLU A 53 0.74 3.54 6.09
CA GLU A 53 1.55 4.76 6.17
C GLU A 53 1.27 5.62 4.94
N LEU A 54 0.90 6.89 5.15
CA LEU A 54 0.68 7.87 4.08
C LEU A 54 1.94 8.73 3.91
N GLN A 55 2.54 8.68 2.73
CA GLN A 55 3.68 9.50 2.35
C GLN A 55 3.23 10.47 1.27
N ARG A 56 3.45 11.77 1.49
CA ARG A 56 3.23 12.81 0.49
C ARG A 56 4.57 13.39 0.11
N LYS A 57 4.85 13.44 -1.18
CA LYS A 57 6.07 14.03 -1.71
C LYS A 57 5.66 15.16 -2.64
N GLN A 58 6.03 16.38 -2.24
CA GLN A 58 5.89 17.58 -3.05
C GLN A 58 7.31 17.94 -3.54
N ILE A 59 7.54 17.85 -4.85
CA ILE A 59 8.82 18.24 -5.45
C ILE A 59 8.71 19.71 -5.84
N GLN A 60 9.50 20.58 -5.19
CA GLN A 60 9.39 22.04 -5.32
C GLN A 60 9.67 22.56 -6.74
N ASP A 61 10.44 21.85 -7.56
CA ASP A 61 10.82 22.29 -8.91
C ASP A 61 9.84 21.88 -10.02
N ASP A 62 8.98 20.87 -9.80
CA ASP A 62 8.23 20.21 -10.90
C ASP A 62 6.70 20.26 -10.74
N PHE A 63 6.17 20.96 -9.73
CA PHE A 63 4.73 20.98 -9.36
C PHE A 63 4.09 19.58 -9.20
N GLU A 64 4.89 18.52 -9.17
CA GLU A 64 4.41 17.14 -9.13
C GLU A 64 4.18 16.74 -7.67
N GLU A 65 2.90 16.71 -7.29
CA GLU A 65 2.45 16.16 -6.03
C GLU A 65 2.18 14.66 -6.20
N SER A 66 3.01 13.84 -5.57
CA SER A 66 2.82 12.39 -5.52
C SER A 66 2.43 11.96 -4.12
N GLN A 67 1.47 11.03 -4.05
CA GLN A 67 1.04 10.42 -2.81
C GLN A 67 1.29 8.91 -2.88
N THR A 68 1.81 8.36 -1.80
CA THR A 68 2.07 6.93 -1.67
C THR A 68 1.48 6.43 -0.38
N ILE A 69 0.69 5.35 -0.45
CA ILE A 69 0.19 4.65 0.73
C ILE A 69 0.90 3.30 0.80
N LEU A 70 1.69 3.11 1.85
CA LEU A 70 2.34 1.84 2.12
C LEU A 70 1.47 1.02 3.08
N VAL A 71 0.98 -0.13 2.62
CA VAL A 71 0.16 -1.05 3.39
C VAL A 71 0.99 -2.27 3.75
N LYS A 72 1.28 -2.43 5.04
CA LYS A 72 2.02 -3.57 5.56
C LYS A 72 1.05 -4.66 6.00
N VAL A 73 1.21 -5.85 5.45
CA VAL A 73 0.32 -6.99 5.69
C VAL A 73 1.08 -8.21 6.21
N ILE A 74 0.35 -9.12 6.84
CA ILE A 74 0.82 -10.46 7.21
C ILE A 74 -0.09 -11.52 6.60
N ALA A 75 0.49 -12.64 6.17
CA ALA A 75 -0.31 -13.80 5.78
C ALA A 75 -1.07 -14.33 7.01
N GLN A 76 -2.33 -14.72 6.83
CA GLN A 76 -3.10 -15.48 7.82
C GLN A 76 -2.77 -16.96 7.74
#